data_AF-A0A286RIT5-F1
#
_entry.id   AF-A0A286RIT5-F1
#
_cell.length_a   1.000
_cell.length_b   1.000
_cell.length_c   1.000
_cell.angle_alpha   90.00
_cell.angle_beta   90.00
_cell.angle_gamma   90.00
#
_symmetry.space_group_name_H-M   'P 1'
#
loop_
_entity.id
_entity.type
_entity.pdbx_description
1 polymer ?
#
loop_
_entity_poly.entity_id
_entity_poly.type
_entity_poly.pdbx_seq_one_letter_code
_entity_poly.pdbx_strand_id
1 'polypeptide(L)'
;MTKTAIIQAQQRWEYMFLTRRSELALQDELNAVGQQGWELVAVEYYKDAKGIMGWIAFLKRPCAGPKPTGSGGEGHTEHVSGTESHHAPAISPDDVFDIKDGG
;
A
#
# COMPACT_ATOMS: atom_id res chain seq x y z
N MET A 1 -39.07 -23.98 22.73
CA MET A 1 -38.80 -22.56 22.42
C MET A 1 -37.57 -22.51 21.52
N THR A 2 -37.69 -21.99 20.30
CA THR A 2 -36.56 -21.90 19.36
C THR A 2 -35.86 -20.56 19.55
N LYS A 3 -34.58 -20.59 19.93
CA LYS A 3 -33.79 -19.38 20.16
C LYS A 3 -33.18 -18.92 18.83
N THR A 4 -33.71 -17.83 18.28
CA THR A 4 -33.19 -17.21 17.07
C THR A 4 -31.95 -16.37 17.41
N ALA A 5 -30.81 -16.70 16.81
CA ALA A 5 -29.63 -15.84 16.86
C ALA A 5 -29.66 -14.90 15.66
N ILE A 6 -29.54 -13.59 15.91
CA ILE A 6 -29.39 -12.58 14.85
C ILE A 6 -27.88 -12.39 14.63
N ILE A 7 -27.39 -12.77 13.45
CA ILE A 7 -26.00 -12.52 13.05
C ILE A 7 -25.97 -11.14 12.38
N GLN A 8 -25.36 -10.15 13.04
CA GLN A 8 -25.07 -8.86 12.42
C GLN A 8 -23.78 -8.96 11.61
N ALA A 9 -23.90 -9.08 10.29
CA ALA A 9 -22.74 -9.02 9.39
C ALA A 9 -22.27 -7.56 9.27
N GLN A 10 -21.13 -7.22 9.90
CA GLN A 10 -20.48 -5.94 9.68
C GLN A 10 -19.67 -5.98 8.38
N GLN A 11 -20.08 -5.18 7.40
CA GLN A 11 -19.32 -4.99 6.17
C GLN A 11 -18.04 -4.19 6.46
N ARG A 12 -16.90 -4.72 6.03
CA ARG A 12 -15.61 -4.01 6.08
C ARG A 12 -15.20 -3.56 4.68
N TRP A 13 -14.37 -2.52 4.64
CA TRP A 13 -13.89 -1.90 3.41
C TRP A 13 -12.35 -1.85 3.41
N GLU A 14 -11.78 -2.11 2.24
CA GLU A 14 -10.39 -1.84 1.90
C GLU A 14 -10.33 -0.54 1.09
N TYR A 15 -9.19 0.16 1.18
CA TYR A 15 -8.98 1.45 0.53
C TYR A 15 -7.65 1.46 -0.23
N MET A 16 -7.61 2.20 -1.33
CA MET A 16 -6.43 2.35 -2.18
C MET A 16 -6.35 3.77 -2.73
N PHE A 17 -5.12 4.24 -2.95
CA PHE A 17 -4.83 5.49 -3.64
C PHE A 17 -4.02 5.22 -4.90
N LEU A 18 -4.36 5.90 -6.00
CA LEU A 18 -3.59 5.88 -7.23
C LEU A 18 -3.14 7.31 -7.55
N THR A 19 -1.87 7.47 -7.94
CA THR A 19 -1.31 8.78 -8.28
C THR A 19 -0.67 8.73 -9.65
N ARG A 20 -1.11 9.58 -10.58
CA ARG A 20 -0.57 9.63 -11.95
C ARG A 20 -0.42 11.06 -12.45
N ARG A 21 0.63 11.32 -13.23
CA ARG A 21 0.88 12.65 -13.82
C ARG A 21 0.02 12.96 -15.03
N SER A 22 -0.52 11.93 -15.67
CA SER A 22 -1.38 12.03 -16.86
C SER A 22 -2.76 11.49 -16.55
N GLU A 23 -3.79 12.18 -17.04
CA GLU A 23 -5.19 11.74 -16.94
C GLU A 23 -5.40 10.40 -17.66
N LEU A 24 -4.83 10.23 -18.85
CA LEU A 24 -4.94 8.99 -19.63
C LEU A 24 -4.35 7.80 -18.87
N ALA A 25 -3.17 7.98 -18.26
CA ALA A 25 -2.54 6.95 -17.45
C ALA A 25 -3.34 6.62 -16.18
N LEU A 26 -4.03 7.61 -15.60
CA LEU A 26 -4.93 7.37 -14.49
C LEU A 26 -6.14 6.56 -14.96
N GLN A 27 -6.75 6.92 -16.09
CA GLN A 27 -7.92 6.24 -16.63
C GLN A 27 -7.64 4.76 -16.92
N ASP A 28 -6.50 4.45 -17.53
CA ASP A 28 -6.10 3.06 -17.82
C ASP A 28 -5.98 2.24 -16.52
N GLU A 29 -5.41 2.81 -15.46
CA GLU A 29 -5.31 2.14 -14.18
C GLU A 29 -6.64 2.01 -13.45
N LEU A 30 -7.48 3.04 -13.50
CA LEU A 30 -8.83 2.98 -12.95
C LEU A 30 -9.65 1.85 -13.59
N ASN A 31 -9.51 1.67 -14.91
CA ASN A 31 -10.15 0.56 -15.61
C ASN A 31 -9.60 -0.80 -15.15
N ALA A 32 -8.28 -0.92 -15.02
CA ALA A 32 -7.63 -2.17 -14.60
C ALA A 32 -8.01 -2.57 -13.16
N VAL A 33 -8.07 -1.62 -12.23
CA VAL A 33 -8.47 -1.90 -10.84
C VAL A 33 -9.98 -2.04 -10.69
N GLY A 34 -10.76 -1.38 -11.54
CA GLY A 34 -12.22 -1.56 -11.63
C GLY A 34 -12.60 -3.01 -11.96
N GLN A 35 -11.86 -3.65 -12.86
CA GLN A 35 -12.03 -5.08 -13.16
C GLN A 35 -11.74 -6.00 -11.95
N GLN A 36 -10.97 -5.51 -10.98
CA GLN A 36 -10.66 -6.22 -9.73
C GLN A 36 -11.66 -5.92 -8.60
N GLY A 37 -12.73 -5.18 -8.90
CA GLY A 37 -13.78 -4.82 -7.94
C GLY A 37 -13.49 -3.58 -7.10
N TRP A 38 -12.50 -2.77 -7.47
CA TRP A 38 -12.30 -1.46 -6.85
C TRP A 38 -13.29 -0.43 -7.42
N GLU A 39 -13.92 0.33 -6.52
CA GLU A 39 -14.84 1.41 -6.83
C GLU A 39 -14.14 2.75 -6.62
N LEU A 40 -14.19 3.62 -7.63
CA LEU A 40 -13.70 4.98 -7.53
C LEU A 40 -14.62 5.83 -6.64
N VAL A 41 -14.05 6.53 -5.66
CA VAL A 41 -14.80 7.39 -4.72
C VAL A 41 -14.54 8.86 -5.01
N ALA A 42 -13.28 9.24 -5.23
CA ALA A 42 -12.90 10.63 -5.49
C ALA A 42 -11.67 10.71 -6.39
N VAL A 43 -11.56 11.79 -7.16
CA VAL A 43 -10.37 12.14 -7.95
C VAL A 43 -10.09 13.63 -7.73
N GLU A 44 -8.83 13.94 -7.48
CA GLU A 44 -8.37 15.32 -7.31
C GLU A 44 -7.16 15.60 -8.20
N TYR A 45 -7.09 16.82 -8.72
CA TYR A 45 -5.91 17.33 -9.41
C TYR A 45 -5.15 18.25 -8.46
N TYR A 46 -3.89 17.93 -8.20
CA TYR A 46 -3.09 18.58 -7.17
C TYR A 46 -1.68 18.90 -7.65
N LYS A 47 -1.01 19.79 -6.91
CA LYS A 47 0.40 20.13 -7.09
C LYS A 47 1.21 19.45 -6.00
N ASP A 48 2.20 18.63 -6.37
CA ASP A 48 3.07 17.98 -5.40
C ASP A 48 4.07 18.96 -4.75
N ALA A 49 4.79 18.52 -3.72
CA ALA A 49 5.80 19.33 -3.04
C ALA A 49 6.98 19.74 -3.94
N LYS A 50 7.18 19.05 -5.06
CA LYS A 50 8.19 19.36 -6.08
C LYS A 50 7.64 20.32 -7.15
N GLY A 51 6.38 20.75 -7.02
CA GLY A 51 5.70 21.66 -7.92
C GLY A 51 5.13 21.02 -9.18
N ILE A 52 5.16 19.69 -9.28
CA ILE A 52 4.65 18.93 -10.41
C ILE A 52 3.16 18.68 -10.22
N MET A 53 2.38 18.98 -11.25
CA MET A 53 0.94 18.70 -11.24
C MET A 53 0.68 17.22 -11.46
N GLY A 54 -0.31 16.67 -10.76
CA GLY A 54 -0.71 15.27 -10.89
C GLY A 54 -2.11 15.03 -10.41
N TRP A 55 -2.61 13.84 -10.71
CA TRP A 55 -3.90 13.35 -10.29
C TRP A 55 -3.74 12.35 -9.16
N ILE A 56 -4.64 12.41 -8.18
CA ILE A 56 -4.80 11.39 -7.15
C ILE A 56 -6.24 10.87 -7.19
N ALA A 57 -6.40 9.55 -7.19
CA ALA A 57 -7.69 8.88 -7.08
C ALA A 57 -7.75 8.10 -5.77
N PHE A 58 -8.91 8.17 -5.11
CA PHE A 58 -9.25 7.41 -3.92
C PHE A 58 -10.29 6.34 -4.27
N LEU A 59 -10.00 5.09 -3.93
CA LEU A 59 -10.84 3.94 -4.23
C LEU A 59 -11.15 3.12 -2.98
N LYS A 60 -12.26 2.41 -3.02
CA LYS A 60 -12.68 1.46 -1.98
C LYS A 60 -13.10 0.12 -2.58
N ARG A 61 -13.08 -0.94 -1.80
CA ARG A 61 -13.78 -2.20 -2.12
C ARG A 61 -14.22 -2.94 -0.86
N PRO A 62 -15.26 -3.79 -0.92
CA PRO A 62 -15.61 -4.69 0.18
C PRO A 62 -14.47 -5.67 0.50
N CYS A 63 -14.15 -5.89 1.78
CA CYS A 63 -13.19 -6.93 2.15
C CYS A 63 -13.72 -8.32 1.76
N ALA A 64 -12.92 -9.10 1.03
CA ALA A 64 -13.20 -10.51 0.77
C ALA A 64 -12.84 -11.37 1.99
N GLY A 65 -13.74 -11.47 2.97
CA GLY A 65 -13.72 -12.55 3.97
C GLY A 65 -13.71 -12.12 5.46
N PRO A 66 -14.06 -13.07 6.35
CA PRO A 66 -13.92 -12.88 7.79
C PRO A 66 -12.44 -12.72 8.17
N LYS A 67 -12.18 -11.99 9.26
CA LYS A 67 -10.80 -11.73 9.74
C LYS A 67 -10.18 -13.10 10.08
N PRO A 68 -8.90 -13.39 9.78
CA PRO A 68 -8.24 -14.52 10.41
C PRO A 68 -8.27 -14.28 11.91
N THR A 69 -9.07 -15.07 12.61
CA THR A 69 -9.07 -15.15 14.06
C THR A 69 -7.68 -15.63 14.45
N GLY A 70 -6.91 -14.78 15.11
CA GLY A 70 -5.56 -15.14 15.55
C GLY A 70 -5.59 -16.40 16.39
N SER A 71 -5.00 -17.48 15.88
CA SER A 71 -4.57 -18.61 16.67
C SER A 71 -3.06 -18.47 16.78
N GLY A 72 -2.58 -18.15 17.98
CA GLY A 72 -1.16 -18.20 18.29
C GLY A 72 -0.62 -19.59 17.98
N GLY A 73 0.50 -19.63 17.26
CA GLY A 73 1.23 -20.83 16.90
C GLY A 73 2.58 -20.39 16.35
N GLU A 74 3.58 -20.45 17.22
CA GLU A 74 4.98 -20.19 16.91
C GLU A 74 5.47 -21.10 15.78
N GLY A 75 6.28 -20.53 14.88
CA GLY A 75 7.42 -21.17 14.23
C GLY A 75 7.16 -22.42 13.36
N HIS A 76 7.15 -22.23 12.04
CA HIS A 76 8.02 -23.02 11.18
C HIS A 76 8.30 -22.27 9.87
N THR A 77 9.44 -21.58 9.83
CA THR A 77 10.13 -21.20 8.60
C THR A 77 10.68 -22.46 7.96
N GLU A 78 10.11 -22.90 6.84
CA GLU A 78 10.75 -23.86 5.95
C GLU A 78 11.40 -23.14 4.76
N HIS A 79 12.73 -23.11 4.89
CA HIS A 79 13.76 -23.00 3.87
C HIS A 79 13.38 -23.61 2.50
N VAL A 80 13.53 -22.82 1.44
CA VAL A 80 14.12 -23.30 0.17
C VAL A 80 15.30 -22.40 -0.15
N SER A 81 16.43 -23.05 -0.38
CA SER A 81 17.79 -22.53 -0.42
C SER A 81 18.30 -22.32 -1.86
N GLY A 82 19.13 -21.28 -2.05
CA GLY A 82 20.11 -21.10 -3.13
C GLY A 82 19.81 -19.92 -4.07
N THR A 83 20.66 -18.91 -4.31
CA THR A 83 22.06 -18.61 -3.95
C THR A 83 22.33 -17.13 -4.28
N GLU A 84 23.07 -16.40 -3.42
CA GLU A 84 23.97 -15.24 -3.66
C GLU A 84 23.47 -14.01 -4.49
N SER A 85 23.65 -12.73 -4.12
CA SER A 85 24.64 -12.06 -3.26
C SER A 85 24.06 -10.82 -2.57
N HIS A 86 24.53 -10.56 -1.35
CA HIS A 86 24.32 -9.33 -0.60
C HIS A 86 25.15 -8.16 -1.17
N HIS A 87 24.59 -6.93 -1.19
CA HIS A 87 25.30 -5.76 -0.67
C HIS A 87 24.33 -4.58 -0.44
N ALA A 88 23.91 -4.37 0.81
CA ALA A 88 23.37 -3.08 1.26
C ALA A 88 24.54 -2.23 1.76
N PRO A 89 24.74 -0.97 1.31
CA PRO A 89 25.72 -0.12 1.96
C PRO A 89 25.16 0.35 3.31
N ALA A 90 25.76 -0.16 4.38
CA ALA A 90 25.67 0.43 5.70
C ALA A 90 26.45 1.76 5.69
N ILE A 91 25.78 2.87 5.97
CA ILE A 91 26.43 4.16 6.19
C ILE A 91 26.97 4.15 7.61
N SER A 92 28.30 4.12 7.75
CA SER A 92 29.01 4.21 9.02
C SER A 92 28.91 5.62 9.61
N PRO A 93 28.79 5.78 10.93
CA PRO A 93 28.66 7.09 11.59
C PRO A 93 29.98 7.87 11.74
N ASP A 94 31.01 7.59 10.93
CA ASP A 94 32.33 8.25 11.00
C ASP A 94 32.51 9.41 10.01
N ASP A 95 31.51 9.76 9.20
CA ASP A 95 31.55 10.98 8.36
C ASP A 95 31.07 12.24 9.14
N VAL A 96 31.70 12.44 10.29
CA VAL A 96 31.65 13.69 11.07
C VAL A 96 32.58 14.71 10.40
N PHE A 97 31.96 15.76 9.86
CA PHE A 97 32.48 17.14 9.76
C PHE A 97 34.00 17.35 9.68
N ASP A 98 34.52 17.57 8.47
CA ASP A 98 35.63 18.51 8.24
C ASP A 98 35.54 19.10 6.83
N ILE A 99 34.65 20.08 6.65
CA ILE A 99 34.79 21.08 5.59
C ILE A 99 35.27 22.33 6.31
N LYS A 100 36.59 22.44 6.41
CA LYS A 100 37.29 23.63 6.85
C LYS A 100 37.79 24.40 5.63
N ASP A 101 37.45 25.69 5.63
CA ASP A 101 37.89 26.83 4.81
C ASP A 101 39.25 26.67 4.12
N GLY A 102 39.49 27.12 2.88
CA GLY A 102 39.18 28.44 2.32
C GLY A 102 40.50 29.22 2.17
N GLY A 103 40.65 29.95 1.05
CA GLY A 103 41.72 30.96 0.85
C GLY A 103 42.86 30.54 -0.06
#